data_AF-A0A956YRH9-F1
#
_entry.id   AF-A0A956YRH9-F1
#
_cell.length_a   1.000
_cell.length_b   1.000
_cell.length_c   1.000
_cell.angle_alpha   90.00
_cell.angle_beta   90.00
_cell.angle_gamma   90.00
#
_symmetry.space_group_name_H-M   'P 1'
#
loop_
_entity.id
_entity.type
_entity.pdbx_description
1 polymer ?
#
loop_
_entity_poly.entity_id
_entity_poly.type
_entity_poly.pdbx_seq_one_letter_code
_entity_poly.pdbx_strand_id
1 'polypeptide(L)'
;MLKRRLSTQTITLAISNVGTAGLSFLLAALIGRALGAEGLGIYGVALAWVMPLALVAEFGLGTLITREIARDAARTGDLVHAAVRARQIMGGAATLLLLIAAPLLSADPLTAIGLQISAPLVLIQPLFSTYTAVFRAHGDMRPIPW
;
A
#
# COMPACT_ATOMS: atom_id res chain seq x y z
N MET A 1 2.70 10.56 31.90
CA MET A 1 3.53 10.50 30.67
C MET A 1 2.99 9.52 29.61
N LEU A 2 2.56 8.31 29.99
CA LEU A 2 2.01 7.30 29.07
C LEU A 2 0.76 7.77 28.30
N LYS A 3 -0.21 8.41 28.97
CA LYS A 3 -1.42 8.96 28.33
C LYS A 3 -1.13 10.03 27.27
N ARG A 4 -0.11 10.89 27.50
CA ARG A 4 0.29 11.94 26.55
C ARG A 4 0.92 11.34 25.29
N ARG A 5 1.74 10.29 25.44
CA ARG A 5 2.37 9.59 24.31
C ARG A 5 1.35 8.83 23.45
N LEU A 6 0.42 8.10 24.07
CA LEU A 6 -0.67 7.43 23.35
C LEU A 6 -1.54 8.42 22.58
N SER A 7 -1.90 9.55 23.19
CA SER A 7 -2.72 10.58 22.53
C SER A 7 -2.03 11.16 21.30
N THR A 8 -0.74 11.51 21.38
CA THR A 8 0.01 12.05 20.22
C THR A 8 0.10 11.03 19.09
N GLN A 9 0.40 9.76 19.38
CA GLN A 9 0.53 8.71 18.37
C GLN A 9 -0.80 8.44 17.66
N THR A 10 -1.90 8.36 18.40
CA THR A 10 -3.23 8.20 17.82
C THR A 10 -3.62 9.39 16.95
N ILE A 11 -3.32 10.62 17.38
CA ILE A 11 -3.60 11.84 16.60
C ILE A 11 -2.79 11.86 15.30
N THR A 12 -1.50 11.53 15.34
CA THR A 12 -0.67 11.45 14.13
C THR A 12 -1.23 10.44 13.13
N LEU A 13 -1.59 9.23 13.59
CA LEU A 13 -2.21 8.21 12.72
C LEU A 13 -3.55 8.67 12.17
N ALA A 14 -4.38 9.34 12.97
CA ALA A 14 -5.65 9.88 12.53
C ALA A 14 -5.48 10.94 11.45
N ILE A 15 -4.55 11.88 11.63
CA ILE A 15 -4.24 12.92 10.63
C ILE A 15 -3.74 12.29 9.33
N SER A 16 -2.85 11.31 9.40
CA SER A 16 -2.37 10.60 8.21
C SER A 16 -3.51 9.90 7.47
N ASN A 17 -4.37 9.16 8.19
CA ASN A 17 -5.49 8.46 7.56
C ASN A 17 -6.51 9.41 6.94
N VAL A 18 -6.85 10.51 7.62
CA VAL A 18 -7.76 11.54 7.10
C VAL A 18 -7.13 12.24 5.89
N GLY A 19 -5.84 12.56 5.94
CA GLY A 19 -5.11 13.15 4.83
C GLY A 19 -5.10 12.25 3.60
N THR A 20 -4.80 10.96 3.78
CA THR A 20 -4.86 9.97 2.69
C THR A 20 -6.26 9.85 2.12
N ALA A 21 -7.30 9.72 2.96
CA ALA A 21 -8.68 9.64 2.51
C ALA A 21 -9.12 10.89 1.75
N GLY A 22 -8.74 12.08 2.25
CA GLY A 22 -9.00 13.36 1.59
C GLY A 22 -8.33 13.46 0.22
N LEU A 23 -7.06 13.06 0.11
CA LEU A 23 -6.35 13.06 -1.16
C LEU A 23 -6.96 12.07 -2.16
N SER A 24 -7.31 10.86 -1.71
CA SER A 24 -7.99 9.86 -2.54
C SER A 24 -9.35 10.37 -3.03
N PHE A 25 -10.12 11.04 -2.17
CA PHE A 25 -11.39 11.66 -2.57
C PHE A 25 -11.18 12.77 -3.61
N LEU A 26 -10.22 13.67 -3.39
CA LEU A 26 -9.91 14.75 -4.33
C LEU A 26 -9.47 14.21 -5.70
N LEU A 27 -8.65 13.15 -5.71
CA LEU A 27 -8.25 12.48 -6.95
C LEU A 27 -9.46 11.89 -7.68
N ALA A 28 -10.33 11.15 -6.97
CA ALA A 28 -11.55 10.60 -7.56
C ALA A 28 -12.46 11.70 -8.12
N ALA A 29 -12.65 12.80 -7.38
CA ALA A 29 -13.44 13.95 -7.83
C ALA A 29 -12.83 14.63 -9.07
N LEU A 30 -11.51 14.79 -9.11
CA LEU A 30 -10.81 15.38 -10.25
C LEU A 30 -10.89 14.50 -11.49
N ILE A 31 -10.72 13.18 -11.33
CA ILE A 31 -10.88 12.19 -12.40
C ILE A 31 -12.31 12.24 -12.94
N GLY A 32 -13.32 12.21 -12.06
CA GLY A 32 -14.72 12.30 -12.47
C GLY A 32 -15.05 13.60 -13.19
N ARG A 33 -14.44 14.73 -12.78
CA ARG A 33 -14.62 16.02 -13.45
C ARG A 33 -13.92 16.11 -14.81
N ALA A 34 -12.71 15.57 -14.93
CA ALA A 34 -11.88 15.69 -16.13
C ALA A 34 -12.19 14.61 -17.19
N LEU A 35 -12.51 13.39 -16.76
CA LEU A 35 -12.66 12.21 -17.61
C LEU A 35 -14.08 11.61 -17.55
N GLY A 36 -15.00 12.23 -16.80
CA GLY A 36 -16.39 11.79 -16.72
C GLY A 36 -16.58 10.46 -15.99
N ALA A 37 -17.77 9.86 -16.19
CA ALA A 37 -18.14 8.59 -15.58
C ALA A 37 -17.28 7.42 -16.08
N GLU A 38 -16.86 7.45 -17.35
CA GLU A 38 -16.02 6.42 -17.96
C GLU A 38 -14.63 6.37 -17.32
N GLY A 39 -13.93 7.52 -17.23
CA GLY A 39 -12.61 7.57 -16.58
C GLY A 39 -12.66 7.23 -15.10
N LEU A 40 -13.73 7.65 -14.39
CA LEU A 40 -13.93 7.26 -12.99
C LEU A 40 -14.20 5.75 -12.85
N GLY A 41 -14.91 5.15 -13.81
CA GLY A 41 -15.14 3.71 -13.90
C GLY A 41 -13.83 2.93 -14.07
N ILE A 42 -12.97 3.35 -15.01
CA ILE A 42 -11.64 2.74 -15.23
C ILE A 42 -10.79 2.83 -13.96
N TYR A 43 -10.76 4.00 -13.31
CA TYR A 43 -10.06 4.18 -12.04
C TYR A 43 -10.61 3.26 -10.93
N GLY A 44 -11.93 3.13 -10.84
CA GLY A 44 -12.58 2.23 -9.88
C GLY A 44 -12.22 0.76 -10.11
N VAL A 45 -12.24 0.29 -11.37
CA VAL A 45 -11.84 -1.07 -11.74
C VAL A 45 -10.37 -1.33 -11.41
N ALA A 46 -9.49 -0.36 -11.68
CA ALA A 46 -8.08 -0.46 -11.33
C ALA A 46 -7.88 -0.65 -9.82
N LEU A 47 -8.54 0.16 -8.99
CA LEU A 47 -8.47 0.01 -7.53
C LEU A 47 -9.05 -1.32 -7.04
N ALA A 48 -10.16 -1.77 -7.63
CA ALA A 48 -10.81 -3.03 -7.26
C ALA A 48 -9.91 -4.25 -7.47
N TRP A 49 -8.99 -4.21 -8.43
CA TRP A 49 -8.00 -5.25 -8.66
C TRP A 49 -6.70 -5.05 -7.88
N VAL A 50 -6.18 -3.81 -7.82
CA VAL A 50 -4.91 -3.52 -7.16
C VAL A 50 -5.00 -3.76 -5.64
N MET A 51 -6.08 -3.33 -4.97
CA MET A 51 -6.14 -3.40 -3.50
C MET A 51 -6.12 -4.83 -2.94
N PRO A 52 -6.92 -5.79 -3.44
CA PRO A 52 -6.87 -7.16 -2.97
C PRO A 52 -5.53 -7.85 -3.29
N LEU A 53 -4.95 -7.60 -4.47
CA LEU A 53 -3.65 -8.17 -4.84
C LEU A 53 -2.51 -7.62 -3.96
N ALA A 54 -2.54 -6.32 -3.63
CA ALA A 54 -1.58 -5.73 -2.71
C ALA A 54 -1.70 -6.33 -1.30
N LEU A 55 -2.92 -6.65 -0.85
CA LEU A 55 -3.14 -7.35 0.42
C LEU A 55 -2.54 -8.76 0.42
N VAL A 56 -2.68 -9.50 -0.70
CA VAL A 56 -2.02 -10.81 -0.88
C VAL A 56 -0.50 -10.67 -0.87
N ALA A 57 0.05 -9.65 -1.53
CA ALA A 57 1.49 -9.38 -1.54
C ALA A 57 2.05 -8.97 -0.15
N GLU A 58 1.21 -8.37 0.70
CA GLU A 58 1.56 -8.03 2.08
C GLU A 58 1.58 -9.26 2.99
N PHE A 59 0.62 -10.18 2.83
CA PHE A 59 0.49 -11.46 3.55
C PHE A 59 0.78 -11.43 5.06
N GLY A 60 0.45 -10.32 5.75
CA GLY A 60 0.70 -10.16 7.18
C GLY A 60 2.17 -10.01 7.60
N LEU A 61 3.09 -9.86 6.64
CA LEU A 61 4.53 -9.71 6.89
C LEU A 61 4.84 -8.50 7.77
N GLY A 62 4.10 -7.39 7.65
CA GLY A 62 4.29 -6.22 8.52
C GLY A 62 4.12 -6.55 10.01
N THR A 63 3.12 -7.37 10.37
CA THR A 63 2.90 -7.80 11.76
C THR A 63 4.01 -8.72 12.24
N LEU A 64 4.44 -9.67 11.39
CA LEU A 64 5.53 -10.59 11.70
C LEU A 64 6.84 -9.83 11.98
N ILE A 65 7.21 -8.91 11.09
CA ILE A 65 8.42 -8.08 11.20
C ILE A 65 8.37 -7.21 12.45
N THR A 66 7.23 -6.55 12.70
CA THR A 66 7.06 -5.69 13.88
C THR A 66 7.32 -6.47 15.17
N ARG A 67 6.74 -7.68 15.28
CA ARG A 67 6.90 -8.55 16.45
C ARG A 67 8.35 -9.01 16.62
N GLU A 68 8.98 -9.44 15.54
CA GLU A 68 10.30 -10.05 15.59
C GLU A 68 11.40 -9.00 15.87
N ILE A 69 11.30 -7.80 15.28
CA ILE A 69 12.19 -6.67 15.56
C ILE A 69 12.02 -6.19 17.01
N ALA A 70 10.78 -6.11 17.51
CA ALA A 70 10.54 -5.71 18.90
C ALA A 70 11.14 -6.70 19.91
N ARG A 71 11.30 -7.98 19.53
CA ARG A 71 11.96 -9.00 20.35
C ARG A 71 13.48 -8.92 20.28
N ASP A 72 14.02 -8.66 19.10
CA ASP A 72 15.46 -8.56 18.85
C ASP A 72 15.75 -7.54 17.74
N ALA A 73 16.13 -6.33 18.15
CA ALA A 73 16.38 -5.23 17.23
C ALA A 73 17.63 -5.44 16.36
N ALA A 74 18.57 -6.30 16.77
CA ALA A 74 19.78 -6.58 16.00
C ALA A 74 19.47 -7.26 14.65
N ARG A 75 18.34 -7.96 14.56
CA ARG A 75 17.89 -8.67 13.36
C ARG A 75 17.13 -7.79 12.36
N THR A 76 17.01 -6.48 12.61
CA THR A 76 16.24 -5.56 11.75
C THR A 76 16.63 -5.65 10.28
N GLY A 77 17.94 -5.60 9.97
CA GLY A 77 18.42 -5.65 8.59
C GLY A 77 18.01 -6.93 7.86
N ASP A 78 18.28 -8.07 8.48
CA ASP A 78 17.97 -9.40 7.92
C ASP A 78 16.46 -9.58 7.70
N LEU A 79 15.64 -9.16 8.67
CA LEU A 79 14.18 -9.26 8.59
C LEU A 79 13.61 -8.35 7.50
N VAL A 80 14.13 -7.13 7.36
CA VAL A 80 13.74 -6.22 6.28
C VAL A 80 14.12 -6.81 4.93
N HIS A 81 15.34 -7.34 4.78
CA HIS A 81 15.79 -7.95 3.52
C HIS A 81 14.94 -9.16 3.14
N ALA A 82 14.66 -10.06 4.09
CA ALA A 82 13.81 -11.21 3.88
C ALA A 82 12.37 -10.80 3.49
N ALA A 83 11.82 -9.80 4.17
CA ALA A 83 10.48 -9.28 3.89
C ALA A 83 10.36 -8.62 2.53
N VAL A 84 11.32 -7.76 2.17
CA VAL A 84 11.36 -7.12 0.85
C VAL A 84 11.46 -8.18 -0.25
N ARG A 85 12.32 -9.19 -0.09
CA ARG A 85 12.45 -10.28 -1.04
C ARG A 85 11.15 -11.08 -1.18
N ALA A 86 10.51 -11.43 -0.06
CA ALA A 86 9.22 -12.13 -0.09
C ALA A 86 8.14 -11.31 -0.81
N ARG A 87 8.08 -10.00 -0.54
CA ARG A 87 7.13 -9.08 -1.20
C ARG A 87 7.43 -8.86 -2.67
N GLN A 88 8.71 -8.84 -3.07
CA GLN A 88 9.10 -8.77 -4.47
C GLN A 88 8.65 -10.02 -5.23
N ILE A 89 8.77 -11.20 -4.63
CA ILE A 89 8.30 -12.44 -5.24
C ILE A 89 6.78 -12.46 -5.35
N MET A 90 6.06 -12.23 -4.24
CA MET A 90 4.60 -12.29 -4.22
C MET A 90 3.95 -11.14 -5.00
N GLY A 91 4.39 -9.91 -4.74
CA GLY A 91 3.93 -8.71 -5.42
C GLY A 91 4.33 -8.67 -6.89
N GLY A 92 5.55 -9.10 -7.22
CA GLY A 92 5.99 -9.22 -8.62
C GLY A 92 5.18 -10.24 -9.41
N ALA A 93 4.91 -11.41 -8.82
CA ALA A 93 4.03 -12.41 -9.42
C ALA A 93 2.60 -11.87 -9.60
N ALA A 94 2.03 -11.21 -8.58
CA ALA A 94 0.69 -10.63 -8.67
C ALA A 94 0.60 -9.50 -9.70
N THR A 95 1.62 -8.62 -9.77
CA THR A 95 1.73 -7.58 -10.80
C THR A 95 1.81 -8.20 -12.20
N LEU A 96 2.65 -9.22 -12.41
CA LEU A 96 2.79 -9.87 -13.71
C LEU A 96 1.48 -10.57 -14.12
N LEU A 97 0.82 -11.25 -13.19
CA LEU A 97 -0.48 -11.86 -13.42
C LEU A 97 -1.51 -10.81 -13.83
N LEU A 98 -1.57 -9.66 -13.16
CA LEU A 98 -2.51 -8.59 -13.52
C LEU A 98 -2.18 -7.96 -14.88
N LEU A 99 -0.89 -7.77 -15.21
CA LEU A 99 -0.46 -7.24 -16.51
C LEU A 99 -0.93 -8.14 -17.67
N ILE A 100 -0.76 -9.45 -17.51
CA ILE A 100 -1.13 -10.45 -18.52
C ILE A 100 -2.65 -10.67 -18.55
N ALA A 101 -3.32 -10.66 -17.39
CA ALA A 101 -4.75 -10.89 -17.29
C ALA A 101 -5.59 -9.67 -17.67
N ALA A 102 -5.06 -8.44 -17.64
CA ALA A 102 -5.83 -7.22 -17.90
C ALA A 102 -6.68 -7.24 -19.20
N PRO A 103 -6.18 -7.71 -20.36
CA PRO A 103 -6.98 -7.82 -21.58
C PRO A 103 -8.06 -8.93 -21.52
N LEU A 104 -7.93 -9.89 -20.60
CA LEU A 104 -8.92 -10.94 -20.35
C LEU A 104 -10.00 -10.48 -19.36
N LEU A 105 -9.66 -9.55 -18.48
CA LEU A 105 -10.55 -9.01 -17.45
C LEU A 105 -11.50 -7.92 -17.98
N SER A 106 -11.14 -7.24 -19.08
CA SER A 106 -12.00 -6.27 -19.74
C SER A 106 -11.81 -6.31 -21.25
N ALA A 107 -12.93 -6.32 -21.99
CA ALA A 107 -12.93 -6.20 -23.44
C ALA A 107 -12.64 -4.78 -23.93
N ASP A 108 -12.83 -3.77 -23.06
CA ASP A 108 -12.50 -2.38 -23.38
C ASP A 108 -10.97 -2.15 -23.27
N PRO A 109 -10.30 -1.73 -24.37
CA PRO A 109 -8.86 -1.48 -24.37
C PRO A 109 -8.41 -0.42 -23.36
N LEU A 110 -9.21 0.62 -23.12
CA LEU A 110 -8.82 1.69 -22.19
C LEU A 110 -8.81 1.19 -20.75
N THR A 111 -9.80 0.39 -20.35
CA THR A 111 -9.83 -0.28 -19.05
C THR A 111 -8.66 -1.24 -18.88
N ALA A 112 -8.33 -2.03 -19.90
CA ALA A 112 -7.18 -2.95 -19.86
C ALA A 112 -5.86 -2.19 -19.69
N ILE A 113 -5.66 -1.10 -20.41
CA ILE A 113 -4.49 -0.21 -20.24
C ILE A 113 -4.48 0.39 -18.83
N GLY A 114 -5.62 0.84 -18.30
CA GLY A 114 -5.73 1.35 -16.93
C GLY A 114 -5.32 0.32 -15.87
N LEU A 115 -5.71 -0.95 -16.05
CA LEU A 115 -5.25 -2.06 -15.21
C LEU A 115 -3.74 -2.30 -15.34
N GLN A 116 -3.19 -2.24 -16.55
CA GLN A 116 -1.77 -2.45 -16.77
C GLN A 116 -0.91 -1.34 -16.18
N ILE A 117 -1.31 -0.07 -16.34
CA ILE A 117 -0.65 1.09 -15.76
C ILE A 117 -0.67 1.04 -14.23
N SER A 118 -1.77 0.55 -13.65
CA SER A 118 -1.92 0.47 -12.19
C SER A 118 -1.30 -0.79 -11.57
N ALA A 119 -1.06 -1.85 -12.33
CA ALA A 119 -0.52 -3.11 -11.83
C ALA A 119 0.80 -3.01 -11.02
N PRO A 120 1.77 -2.12 -11.35
CA PRO A 120 2.96 -1.91 -10.52
C PRO A 120 2.67 -1.44 -9.10
N LEU A 121 1.51 -0.81 -8.85
CA LEU A 121 1.11 -0.38 -7.49
C LEU A 121 0.98 -1.56 -6.52
N VAL A 122 0.65 -2.75 -7.02
CA VAL A 122 0.58 -3.99 -6.22
C VAL A 122 1.92 -4.31 -5.56
N LEU A 123 3.03 -4.01 -6.24
CA LEU A 123 4.37 -4.21 -5.73
C LEU A 123 4.85 -3.03 -4.87
N ILE A 124 4.51 -1.80 -5.26
CA ILE A 124 5.01 -0.58 -4.62
C ILE A 124 4.35 -0.36 -3.26
N GLN A 125 3.03 -0.54 -3.14
CA GLN A 125 2.30 -0.25 -1.89
C GLN A 125 2.81 -1.04 -0.68
N PRO A 126 3.01 -2.37 -0.75
CA PRO A 126 3.51 -3.13 0.38
C PRO A 126 4.86 -2.61 0.87
N LEU A 127 5.78 -2.14 0.02
CA LEU A 127 7.11 -1.68 0.46
C LEU A 127 7.04 -0.61 1.56
N PHE A 128 6.09 0.32 1.49
CA PHE A 128 5.86 1.33 2.53
C PHE A 128 5.52 0.72 3.90
N SER A 129 4.84 -0.41 3.93
CA SER A 129 4.47 -1.08 5.18
C SER A 129 5.69 -1.72 5.87
N THR A 130 6.75 -2.11 5.13
CA THR A 130 7.99 -2.66 5.74
C THR A 130 8.65 -1.59 6.60
N TYR A 131 8.85 -0.40 6.04
CA TYR A 131 9.45 0.71 6.77
C TYR A 131 8.60 1.15 7.95
N THR A 132 7.27 1.20 7.76
CA THR A 132 6.35 1.51 8.86
C THR A 132 6.40 0.46 9.98
N ALA A 133 6.57 -0.83 9.65
CA ALA A 133 6.75 -1.90 10.63
C ALA A 133 8.03 -1.73 11.45
N VAL A 134 9.14 -1.32 10.81
CA VAL A 134 10.41 -1.02 11.51
C VAL A 134 10.24 0.13 12.49
N PHE A 135 9.63 1.24 12.07
CA PHE A 135 9.38 2.40 12.95
C PHE A 135 8.48 2.04 14.13
N ARG A 136 7.41 1.27 13.87
CA ARG A 136 6.52 0.77 14.92
C ARG A 136 7.26 -0.11 15.93
N ALA A 137 8.15 -1.00 15.46
CA ALA A 137 8.90 -1.90 16.33
C ALA A 137 9.88 -1.17 17.25
N HIS A 138 10.51 -0.09 16.78
CA HIS A 138 11.41 0.74 17.58
C HIS A 138 10.66 1.73 18.50
N GLY A 139 9.33 1.79 18.41
CA GLY A 139 8.50 2.71 19.20
C GLY A 139 8.55 4.17 18.73
N ASP A 140 9.26 4.46 17.64
CA ASP A 140 9.33 5.80 17.04
C ASP A 140 8.25 5.94 15.97
N MET A 141 7.03 6.25 16.42
CA MET A 141 5.91 6.63 15.54
C MET A 141 5.88 8.14 15.26
N ARG A 142 7.04 8.81 15.26
CA ARG A 142 7.12 10.22 14.90
C ARG A 142 6.79 10.32 13.40
N PRO A 143 5.92 11.24 12.97
CA PRO A 143 5.72 11.48 11.55
C PRO A 143 7.08 11.83 10.95
N ILE A 144 7.42 11.25 9.79
CA ILE A 144 8.62 11.59 9.03
C ILE A 144 8.57 13.12 8.84
N PRO A 145 9.40 13.91 9.54
CA PRO A 145 9.48 15.32 9.23
C PRO A 145 10.14 15.38 7.86
N TRP A 146 9.46 16.07 6.95
CA TRP A 146 10.04 16.54 5.70
C TRP A 146 11.36 17.27 5.94
#